data_AF-A0A3D4EU98-F1
#
_entry.id   AF-A0A3D4EU98-F1
#
_cell.length_a   1.000
_cell.length_b   1.000
_cell.length_c   1.000
_cell.angle_alpha   90.00
_cell.angle_beta   90.00
_cell.angle_gamma   90.00
#
_symmetry.space_group_name_H-M   'P 1'
#
loop_
_entity.id
_entity.type
_entity.pdbx_description
1 polymer ?
#
loop_
_entity_poly.entity_id
_entity_poly.type
_entity_poly.pdbx_seq_one_letter_code
_entity_poly.pdbx_strand_id
1 'polypeptide(L)'
;PDILSLLRMRKEISRDIHKMHAFVRFKKTGDDMKSEREQFMAWFEPDHRIMPLTARFFQKRFTNMDWSIFTPTGSASWDGKTLTLGPGVDKVEVPKEELDELWRGYYKSIFNPARLKVKAMQAEMPKKYWHNLPESNLIESLISESRHRVQQMHKETLRSATSGGKNPYLKHLRNLTSHDENIVLNPDEHIRQPLSRLRELATCCQACPLHENATGTVLGEGPADAKIMIVGEQPGDQEDLLGRPFVGPAGKLLDHFLTKIGIEIKECYLTNAVKHFKFIPRGKQRLHQSPNLDEISRCKPWLIGEIQEIKPRIIILLGSTAARSLIGTHFKITQQRGIITGTGLAAKVVATVHPSYLLRIKDSQRQQHEKTLFLKDLQLAK
;
A
#
# COMPACT_ATOMS: atom_id res chain seq x y z
N PRO A 1 27.12 -15.11 -24.87
CA PRO A 1 27.95 -14.04 -24.25
C PRO A 1 27.24 -12.69 -24.26
N ASP A 2 26.72 -12.27 -25.42
CA ASP A 2 26.19 -10.92 -25.65
C ASP A 2 24.85 -10.65 -24.94
N ILE A 3 23.95 -11.64 -24.92
CA ILE A 3 22.64 -11.52 -24.25
C ILE A 3 22.79 -11.32 -22.73
N LEU A 4 23.73 -12.04 -22.09
CA LEU A 4 24.01 -11.90 -20.66
C LEU A 4 24.58 -10.51 -20.33
N SER A 5 25.43 -9.97 -21.21
CA SER A 5 25.98 -8.62 -21.09
C SER A 5 24.87 -7.56 -21.19
N LEU A 6 23.98 -7.68 -22.18
CA LEU A 6 22.84 -6.78 -22.35
C LEU A 6 21.86 -6.83 -21.17
N LEU A 7 21.58 -8.02 -20.63
CA LEU A 7 20.72 -8.17 -19.45
C LEU A 7 21.33 -7.55 -18.19
N ARG A 8 22.66 -7.62 -18.04
CA ARG A 8 23.40 -6.98 -16.95
C ARG A 8 23.36 -5.46 -17.07
N MET A 9 23.67 -4.94 -18.25
CA MET A 9 23.64 -3.50 -18.55
C MET A 9 22.24 -2.93 -18.33
N ARG A 10 21.18 -3.63 -18.74
CA ARG A 10 19.79 -3.24 -18.45
C ARG A 10 19.54 -3.08 -16.95
N LYS A 11 20.02 -4.03 -16.14
CA LYS A 11 19.84 -3.99 -14.68
C LYS A 11 20.61 -2.83 -14.04
N GLU A 12 21.80 -2.53 -14.55
CA GLU A 12 22.64 -1.43 -14.09
C GLU A 12 22.02 -0.07 -14.45
N ILE A 13 21.54 0.10 -15.69
CA ILE A 13 20.77 1.28 -16.13
C ILE A 13 19.53 1.49 -15.25
N SER A 14 18.74 0.45 -15.00
CA SER A 14 17.55 0.55 -14.11
C SER A 14 17.93 0.97 -12.68
N ARG A 15 19.09 0.54 -12.19
CA ARG A 15 19.59 0.92 -10.86
C ARG A 15 19.98 2.40 -10.83
N ASP A 16 20.63 2.90 -11.86
CA ASP A 16 21.02 4.31 -11.95
C ASP A 16 19.80 5.23 -12.06
N ILE A 17 18.77 4.83 -12.83
CA ILE A 17 17.47 5.52 -12.88
C ILE A 17 16.85 5.63 -11.48
N HIS A 18 16.75 4.49 -10.77
CA HIS A 18 16.19 4.46 -9.42
C HIS A 18 16.96 5.34 -8.45
N LYS A 19 18.30 5.28 -8.48
CA LYS A 19 19.15 6.13 -7.64
C LYS A 19 18.97 7.62 -7.97
N MET A 20 18.89 7.98 -9.24
CA MET A 20 18.70 9.36 -9.63
C MET A 20 17.37 9.90 -9.08
N HIS A 21 16.27 9.15 -9.22
CA HIS A 21 14.97 9.55 -8.66
C HIS A 21 14.99 9.70 -7.12
N ALA A 22 15.76 8.85 -6.42
CA ALA A 22 15.81 8.85 -4.97
C ALA A 22 16.76 9.91 -4.38
N PHE A 23 17.87 10.20 -5.06
CA PHE A 23 19.00 10.94 -4.48
C PHE A 23 19.32 12.26 -5.16
N VAL A 24 18.70 12.60 -6.29
CA VAL A 24 18.79 13.97 -6.82
C VAL A 24 18.23 14.93 -5.78
N ARG A 25 19.00 15.99 -5.50
CA ARG A 25 18.62 17.07 -4.59
C ARG A 25 18.75 18.38 -5.33
N PHE A 26 17.64 19.08 -5.42
CA PHE A 26 17.58 20.43 -5.95
C PHE A 26 18.05 21.40 -4.88
N LYS A 27 18.90 22.33 -5.28
CA LYS A 27 19.33 23.44 -4.43
C LYS A 27 18.96 24.75 -5.11
N LYS A 28 18.42 25.70 -4.34
CA LYS A 28 18.02 26.98 -4.88
C LYS A 28 19.25 27.77 -5.28
N THR A 29 19.23 28.31 -6.49
CA THR A 29 20.34 29.12 -7.04
C THR A 29 19.96 30.57 -7.28
N GLY A 30 18.66 30.88 -7.23
CA GLY A 30 18.14 32.23 -7.35
C GLY A 30 16.66 32.22 -7.69
N ASP A 31 16.15 33.38 -8.08
CA ASP A 31 14.81 33.57 -8.61
C ASP A 31 14.93 34.16 -10.02
N ASP A 32 14.13 33.68 -10.97
CA ASP A 32 14.09 34.26 -12.31
C ASP A 32 13.41 35.63 -12.26
N MET A 33 14.19 36.70 -12.44
CA MET A 33 13.75 38.09 -12.41
C MET A 33 12.65 38.42 -13.44
N LYS A 34 12.38 37.55 -14.43
CA LYS A 34 11.32 37.74 -15.44
C LYS A 34 10.05 36.95 -15.18
N SER A 35 10.13 35.80 -14.50
CA SER A 35 9.00 34.90 -14.29
C SER A 35 8.58 34.75 -12.83
N GLU A 36 9.32 35.37 -11.89
CA GLU A 36 9.14 35.25 -10.43
C GLU A 36 9.20 33.80 -9.92
N ARG A 37 9.72 32.86 -10.73
CA ARG A 37 9.84 31.45 -10.38
C ARG A 37 11.22 31.17 -9.79
N GLU A 38 11.23 30.36 -8.73
CA GLU A 38 12.45 29.91 -8.08
C GLU A 38 13.26 28.99 -9.02
N GLN A 39 14.56 29.25 -9.10
CA GLN A 39 15.50 28.48 -9.93
C GLN A 39 16.31 27.51 -9.06
N PHE A 40 16.39 26.27 -9.52
CA PHE A 40 17.06 25.19 -8.83
C PHE A 40 18.07 24.47 -9.71
N MET A 41 19.17 24.03 -9.10
CA MET A 41 20.18 23.20 -9.77
C MET A 41 20.43 21.92 -8.97
N ALA A 42 20.73 20.84 -9.69
CA ALA A 42 21.11 19.57 -9.11
C ALA A 42 22.25 18.90 -9.89
N TRP A 43 23.16 18.24 -9.17
CA TRP A 43 24.26 17.45 -9.73
C TRP A 43 24.08 15.97 -9.40
N PHE A 44 24.26 15.09 -10.39
CA PHE A 44 24.20 13.64 -10.20
C PHE A 44 25.21 12.90 -11.08
N GLU A 45 25.79 11.81 -10.55
CA GLU A 45 26.83 11.02 -11.23
C GLU A 45 26.34 9.58 -11.49
N PRO A 46 25.63 9.33 -12.59
CA PRO A 46 25.25 7.97 -13.01
C PRO A 46 26.43 7.26 -13.69
N ASP A 47 26.45 5.93 -13.64
CA ASP A 47 27.41 5.12 -14.38
C ASP A 47 27.02 4.99 -15.87
N HIS A 48 25.73 5.25 -16.20
CA HIS A 48 25.16 5.16 -17.54
C HIS A 48 24.48 6.46 -17.99
N ARG A 49 24.34 6.64 -19.32
CA ARG A 49 23.59 7.76 -19.90
C ARG A 49 22.08 7.58 -19.72
N ILE A 50 21.57 8.04 -18.58
CA ILE A 50 20.16 7.83 -18.18
C ILE A 50 19.27 9.07 -18.35
N MET A 51 19.84 10.26 -18.60
CA MET A 51 19.12 11.54 -18.57
C MET A 51 17.84 11.58 -19.43
N PRO A 52 17.83 11.09 -20.69
CA PRO A 52 16.60 11.09 -21.50
C PRO A 52 15.47 10.24 -20.92
N LEU A 53 15.81 9.22 -20.11
CA LEU A 53 14.84 8.32 -19.48
C LEU A 53 14.29 8.88 -18.17
N THR A 54 15.06 9.72 -17.46
CA THR A 54 14.69 10.25 -16.14
C THR A 54 14.10 11.67 -16.19
N ALA A 55 14.45 12.49 -17.18
CA ALA A 55 14.05 13.90 -17.23
C ALA A 55 12.52 14.11 -17.13
N ARG A 56 11.71 13.26 -17.79
CA ARG A 56 10.25 13.31 -17.72
C ARG A 56 9.68 13.01 -16.32
N PHE A 57 10.38 12.21 -15.52
CA PHE A 57 9.97 11.94 -14.14
C PHE A 57 10.02 13.21 -13.29
N PHE A 58 11.13 13.97 -13.41
CA PHE A 58 11.30 15.23 -12.68
C PHE A 58 10.34 16.31 -13.18
N GLN A 59 10.14 16.42 -14.50
CA GLN A 59 9.18 17.36 -15.09
C GLN A 59 7.78 17.21 -14.50
N LYS A 60 7.27 15.98 -14.42
CA LYS A 60 5.91 15.72 -13.91
C LYS A 60 5.75 16.04 -12.43
N ARG A 61 6.83 16.00 -11.65
CA ARG A 61 6.79 16.13 -10.19
C ARG A 61 7.16 17.53 -9.69
N PHE A 62 7.95 18.26 -10.47
CA PHE A 62 8.48 19.58 -10.14
C PHE A 62 8.10 20.59 -11.23
N THR A 63 6.79 20.77 -11.45
CA THR A 63 6.24 21.68 -12.47
C THR A 63 6.29 23.15 -12.05
N ASN A 64 6.22 23.42 -10.74
CA ASN A 64 6.04 24.74 -10.16
C ASN A 64 7.36 25.50 -9.92
N MET A 65 8.48 24.92 -10.32
CA MET A 65 9.82 25.51 -10.18
C MET A 65 10.60 25.36 -11.47
N ASP A 66 11.60 26.21 -11.67
CA ASP A 66 12.54 26.08 -12.77
C ASP A 66 13.74 25.28 -12.27
N TRP A 67 14.13 24.26 -13.02
CA TRP A 67 15.18 23.38 -12.55
C TRP A 67 16.09 22.89 -13.66
N SER A 68 17.36 22.67 -13.31
CA SER A 68 18.36 22.06 -14.16
C SER A 68 19.10 20.94 -13.43
N ILE A 69 19.13 19.76 -14.05
CA ILE A 69 19.89 18.61 -13.56
C ILE A 69 21.06 18.36 -14.50
N PHE A 70 22.25 18.29 -13.91
CA PHE A 70 23.50 18.09 -14.61
C PHE A 70 24.11 16.73 -14.25
N THR A 71 24.62 16.03 -15.26
CA THR A 71 25.42 14.81 -15.11
C THR A 71 26.59 14.82 -16.09
N PRO A 72 27.62 13.99 -15.90
CA PRO A 72 28.74 13.89 -16.83
C PRO A 72 28.35 13.47 -18.25
N THR A 73 27.20 12.81 -18.44
CA THR A 73 26.79 12.22 -19.73
C THR A 73 25.52 12.84 -20.33
N GLY A 74 24.89 13.78 -19.64
CA GLY A 74 23.71 14.51 -20.12
C GLY A 74 23.17 15.51 -19.11
N SER A 75 22.44 16.51 -19.60
CA SER A 75 21.74 17.50 -18.78
C SER A 75 20.26 17.60 -19.17
N ALA A 76 19.43 18.05 -18.24
CA ALA A 76 18.02 18.35 -18.50
C ALA A 76 17.62 19.62 -17.75
N SER A 77 16.88 20.50 -18.43
CA SER A 77 16.38 21.76 -17.87
C SER A 77 14.88 21.92 -18.15
N TRP A 78 14.15 22.47 -17.18
CA TRP A 78 12.73 22.76 -17.25
C TRP A 78 12.48 24.21 -16.80
N ASP A 79 11.79 24.97 -17.64
CA ASP A 79 11.47 26.40 -17.44
C ASP A 79 9.97 26.64 -17.13
N GLY A 80 9.26 25.59 -16.71
CA GLY A 80 7.81 25.64 -16.52
C GLY A 80 6.96 25.39 -17.77
N LYS A 81 7.56 25.42 -18.97
CA LYS A 81 6.84 25.23 -20.25
C LYS A 81 7.46 24.15 -21.11
N THR A 82 8.78 24.13 -21.22
CA THR A 82 9.55 23.27 -22.11
C THR A 82 10.63 22.51 -21.37
N LEU A 83 10.77 21.22 -21.71
CA LEU A 83 11.83 20.35 -21.20
C LEU A 83 12.93 20.27 -22.26
N THR A 84 14.10 20.81 -21.96
CA THR A 84 15.27 20.80 -22.85
C THR A 84 16.29 19.77 -22.36
N LEU A 85 16.74 18.90 -23.26
CA LEU A 85 17.84 17.97 -23.00
C LEU A 85 19.12 18.51 -23.61
N GLY A 86 20.22 18.43 -22.87
CA GLY A 86 21.52 18.92 -23.28
C GLY A 86 22.64 17.87 -23.14
N PRO A 87 23.85 18.20 -23.62
CA PRO A 87 25.03 17.37 -23.42
C PRO A 87 25.40 17.28 -21.92
N GLY A 88 26.25 16.32 -21.60
CA GLY A 88 26.87 16.26 -20.27
C GLY A 88 27.77 17.46 -20.03
N VAL A 89 28.00 17.78 -18.76
CA VAL A 89 28.89 18.87 -18.36
C VAL A 89 29.92 18.35 -17.38
N ASP A 90 31.12 18.93 -17.39
CA ASP A 90 32.13 18.65 -16.40
C ASP A 90 31.73 19.31 -15.08
N LYS A 91 31.70 18.49 -14.02
CA LYS A 91 31.30 18.77 -12.63
C LYS A 91 30.90 20.22 -12.32
N VAL A 92 29.62 20.40 -11.96
CA VAL A 92 29.08 21.71 -11.56
C VAL A 92 29.14 21.86 -10.03
N GLU A 93 29.70 22.96 -9.54
CA GLU A 93 29.59 23.33 -8.12
C GLU A 93 28.19 23.91 -7.85
N VAL A 94 27.38 23.15 -7.08
CA VAL A 94 26.06 23.60 -6.66
C VAL A 94 26.19 24.33 -5.30
N PRO A 95 25.61 25.53 -5.13
CA PRO A 95 25.73 26.31 -3.89
C PRO A 95 25.38 25.54 -2.60
N LYS A 96 25.95 25.94 -1.46
CA LYS A 96 25.60 25.40 -0.13
C LYS A 96 24.45 26.22 0.45
N GLU A 97 23.41 25.57 0.99
CA GLU A 97 22.25 26.22 1.60
C GLU A 97 22.30 26.17 3.15
N GLU A 98 21.76 27.18 3.83
CA GLU A 98 21.59 27.23 5.30
C GLU A 98 20.56 26.20 5.84
N LEU A 99 19.71 25.62 4.98
CA LEU A 99 18.63 24.70 5.38
C LEU A 99 19.11 23.30 5.83
N ASP A 100 20.40 23.00 5.68
CA ASP A 100 21.00 21.70 6.02
C ASP A 100 20.93 21.38 7.53
N GLU A 101 20.93 22.37 8.42
CA GLU A 101 20.89 22.15 9.88
C GLU A 101 19.52 21.70 10.41
N LEU A 102 18.43 22.22 9.83
CA LEU A 102 17.05 21.83 10.19
C LEU A 102 16.75 20.39 9.77
N TRP A 103 17.21 20.00 8.58
CA TRP A 103 17.09 18.62 8.08
C TRP A 103 17.92 17.62 8.90
N ARG A 104 19.12 18.01 9.33
CA ARG A 104 19.96 17.25 10.24
C ARG A 104 19.30 16.98 11.59
N GLY A 105 18.65 18.00 12.17
CA GLY A 105 17.88 17.88 13.41
C GLY A 105 16.73 16.90 13.28
N TYR A 106 15.96 16.99 12.18
CA TYR A 106 14.88 16.07 11.87
C TYR A 106 15.39 14.63 11.70
N TYR A 107 16.44 14.41 10.91
CA TYR A 107 17.02 13.08 10.67
C TYR A 107 17.55 12.42 11.95
N LYS A 108 18.18 13.20 12.84
CA LYS A 108 18.63 12.73 14.17
C LYS A 108 17.48 12.28 15.06
N SER A 109 16.31 12.92 14.95
CA SER A 109 15.14 12.64 15.80
C SER A 109 14.37 11.38 15.37
N ILE A 110 14.40 11.03 14.08
CA ILE A 110 13.69 9.85 13.53
C ILE A 110 14.58 8.60 13.42
N PHE A 111 15.90 8.72 13.63
CA PHE A 111 16.85 7.62 13.50
C PHE A 111 16.66 6.57 14.62
N ASN A 112 16.11 5.40 14.25
CA ASN A 112 15.94 4.28 15.17
C ASN A 112 17.14 3.31 15.10
N PRO A 113 18.04 3.31 16.11
CA PRO A 113 19.25 2.49 16.10
C PRO A 113 18.95 0.98 16.09
N ALA A 114 17.79 0.53 16.58
CA ALA A 114 17.40 -0.88 16.57
C ALA A 114 16.99 -1.40 15.18
N ARG A 115 16.75 -0.51 14.19
CA ARG A 115 16.41 -0.86 12.80
C ARG A 115 17.59 -0.73 11.82
N LEU A 116 18.76 -0.36 12.32
CA LEU A 116 19.94 -0.11 11.50
C LEU A 116 20.52 -1.41 10.90
N LYS A 117 20.38 -1.60 9.58
CA LYS A 117 21.03 -2.69 8.83
C LYS A 117 22.18 -2.14 7.98
N VAL A 118 23.35 -2.00 8.60
CA VAL A 118 24.54 -1.35 8.00
C VAL A 118 24.91 -1.91 6.62
N LYS A 119 24.88 -3.24 6.44
CA LYS A 119 25.19 -3.87 5.13
C LYS A 119 24.16 -3.57 4.04
N ALA A 120 22.87 -3.47 4.39
CA ALA A 120 21.80 -3.14 3.44
C ALA A 120 21.82 -1.64 3.11
N MET A 121 22.10 -0.80 4.11
CA MET A 121 22.28 0.64 3.93
C MET A 121 23.47 0.94 3.00
N GLN A 122 24.62 0.26 3.17
CA GLN A 122 25.79 0.42 2.30
C GLN A 122 25.56 -0.10 0.87
N ALA A 123 24.69 -1.11 0.69
CA ALA A 123 24.34 -1.66 -0.61
C ALA A 123 23.38 -0.74 -1.40
N GLU A 124 22.44 -0.09 -0.71
CA GLU A 124 21.49 0.86 -1.30
C GLU A 124 22.05 2.30 -1.39
N MET A 125 23.00 2.66 -0.52
CA MET A 125 23.70 3.94 -0.51
C MET A 125 25.22 3.75 -0.63
N PRO A 126 25.75 3.55 -1.86
CA PRO A 126 27.19 3.47 -2.09
C PRO A 126 27.92 4.73 -1.63
N LYS A 127 29.07 4.56 -0.97
CA LYS A 127 29.88 5.67 -0.40
C LYS A 127 30.19 6.80 -1.39
N LYS A 128 30.26 6.49 -2.69
CA LYS A 128 30.52 7.49 -3.75
C LYS A 128 29.50 8.63 -3.81
N TYR A 129 28.26 8.42 -3.35
CA TYR A 129 27.20 9.45 -3.36
C TYR A 129 27.12 10.25 -2.05
N TRP A 130 27.89 9.87 -1.03
CA TRP A 130 27.75 10.45 0.31
C TRP A 130 28.22 11.90 0.38
N HIS A 131 29.16 12.30 -0.48
CA HIS A 131 29.65 13.67 -0.56
C HIS A 131 28.57 14.69 -0.97
N ASN A 132 27.49 14.22 -1.63
CA ASN A 132 26.37 15.05 -2.06
C ASN A 132 25.21 15.05 -1.03
N LEU A 133 25.35 14.38 0.12
CA LEU A 133 24.32 14.25 1.14
C LEU A 133 24.69 15.02 2.42
N PRO A 134 23.84 15.96 2.91
CA PRO A 134 24.11 16.73 4.13
C PRO A 134 24.12 15.88 5.42
N GLU A 135 23.48 14.70 5.40
CA GLU A 135 23.38 13.76 6.51
C GLU A 135 24.57 12.80 6.63
N SER A 136 25.46 12.75 5.63
CA SER A 136 26.60 11.83 5.58
C SER A 136 27.50 11.90 6.83
N ASN A 137 27.75 13.12 7.33
CA ASN A 137 28.54 13.35 8.55
C ASN A 137 27.83 12.89 9.84
N LEU A 138 26.49 12.78 9.84
CA LEU A 138 25.73 12.28 10.99
C LEU A 138 25.72 10.75 11.03
N ILE A 139 25.74 10.10 9.87
CA ILE A 139 25.60 8.64 9.75
C ILE A 139 26.73 7.91 10.50
N GLU A 140 27.98 8.38 10.42
CA GLU A 140 29.09 7.75 11.16
C GLU A 140 28.93 7.87 12.68
N SER A 141 28.59 9.05 13.19
CA SER A 141 28.32 9.27 14.62
C SER A 141 27.13 8.44 15.12
N LEU A 142 26.04 8.36 14.35
CA LEU A 142 24.82 7.63 14.70
C LEU A 142 25.02 6.12 14.68
N ILE A 143 25.86 5.60 13.77
CA ILE A 143 26.25 4.18 13.76
C ILE A 143 27.14 3.86 14.95
N SER A 144 28.10 4.72 15.28
CA SER A 144 29.00 4.53 16.43
C SER A 144 28.22 4.52 17.77
N GLU A 145 27.30 5.48 17.96
CA GLU A 145 26.49 5.61 19.18
C GLU A 145 25.34 4.59 19.28
N SER A 146 24.97 3.93 18.18
CA SER A 146 23.80 3.03 18.12
C SER A 146 23.89 1.83 19.06
N ARG A 147 25.08 1.22 19.27
CA ARG A 147 25.24 0.10 20.20
C ARG A 147 24.99 0.50 21.66
N HIS A 148 25.50 1.66 22.07
CA HIS A 148 25.31 2.17 23.43
C HIS A 148 23.86 2.56 23.71
N ARG A 149 23.18 3.20 22.74
CA ARG A 149 21.75 3.54 22.87
C ARG A 149 20.86 2.31 22.97
N VAL A 150 21.12 1.26 22.19
CA VAL A 150 20.34 0.00 22.25
C VAL A 150 20.54 -0.70 23.60
N GLN A 151 21.76 -0.69 24.15
CA GLN A 151 22.03 -1.23 25.49
C GLN A 151 21.36 -0.42 26.61
N GLN A 152 21.29 0.92 26.50
CA GLN A 152 20.51 1.75 27.43
C GLN A 152 19.00 1.52 27.31
N MET A 153 18.48 1.41 26.08
CA MET A 153 17.06 1.12 25.83
C MET A 153 16.62 -0.26 26.35
N HIS A 154 17.52 -1.25 26.38
CA HIS A 154 17.24 -2.55 27.01
C HIS A 154 17.24 -2.51 28.54
N LYS A 155 17.94 -1.55 29.15
CA LYS A 155 18.00 -1.38 30.62
C LYS A 155 16.84 -0.54 31.16
N GLU A 156 16.27 0.36 30.37
CA GLU A 156 15.08 1.13 30.78
C GLU A 156 13.80 0.32 30.53
N THR A 157 13.22 -0.24 31.60
CA THR A 157 11.90 -0.88 31.57
C THR A 157 10.82 0.13 31.16
N LEU A 158 9.93 -0.28 30.26
CA LEU A 158 8.68 0.36 29.81
C LEU A 158 8.35 1.69 30.51
N ARG A 159 8.66 2.81 29.84
CA ARG A 159 8.09 4.10 30.22
C ARG A 159 6.58 4.05 29.98
N SER A 160 5.81 4.39 31.00
CA SER A 160 4.39 4.71 30.85
C SER A 160 4.23 5.86 29.86
N ALA A 161 3.22 5.76 28.99
CA ALA A 161 2.90 6.80 28.02
C ALA A 161 2.63 8.12 28.76
N THR A 162 3.57 9.05 28.67
CA THR A 162 3.33 10.41 29.14
C THR A 162 2.43 11.10 28.13
N SER A 163 1.28 11.58 28.61
CA SER A 163 0.39 12.46 27.87
C SER A 163 1.22 13.60 27.29
N GLY A 164 1.11 13.79 25.97
CA GLY A 164 1.93 14.71 25.18
C GLY A 164 2.18 16.03 25.90
N GLY A 165 3.46 16.40 26.00
CA GLY A 165 3.93 17.49 26.84
C GLY A 165 3.20 18.82 26.64
N LYS A 166 3.25 19.66 27.68
CA LYS A 166 2.70 21.03 27.76
C LYS A 166 3.41 22.03 26.83
N ASN A 167 3.72 21.65 25.60
CA ASN A 167 4.38 22.55 24.65
C ASN A 167 3.31 23.42 23.94
N PRO A 168 3.29 24.75 24.18
CA PRO A 168 2.30 25.65 23.59
C PRO A 168 2.40 25.70 22.06
N TYR A 169 3.59 25.52 21.50
CA TYR A 169 3.84 25.51 20.06
C TYR A 169 3.24 24.26 19.38
N LEU A 170 3.34 23.08 20.02
CA LEU A 170 2.67 21.86 19.51
C LEU A 170 1.15 21.95 19.63
N LYS A 171 0.64 22.67 20.64
CA LYS A 171 -0.80 22.94 20.79
C LYS A 171 -1.29 23.94 19.74
N HIS A 172 -0.48 24.97 19.44
CA HIS A 172 -0.77 25.95 18.41
C HIS A 172 -0.69 25.33 17.00
N LEU A 173 0.33 24.52 16.71
CA LEU A 173 0.43 23.73 15.48
C LEU A 173 -0.77 22.78 15.33
N ARG A 174 -1.20 22.09 16.40
CA ARG A 174 -2.43 21.29 16.38
C ARG A 174 -3.68 22.10 16.06
N ASN A 175 -3.77 23.33 16.55
CA ASN A 175 -4.90 24.22 16.29
C ASN A 175 -4.84 24.84 14.87
N LEU A 176 -3.63 24.96 14.30
CA LEU A 176 -3.40 25.43 12.93
C LEU A 176 -3.66 24.31 11.91
N THR A 177 -3.37 23.05 12.25
CA THR A 177 -3.67 21.88 11.41
C THR A 177 -5.08 21.30 11.66
N SER A 178 -5.83 21.82 12.64
CA SER A 178 -7.19 21.34 12.92
C SER A 178 -8.26 21.92 11.99
N HIS A 179 -7.90 22.80 11.06
CA HIS A 179 -8.77 23.23 9.97
C HIS A 179 -8.20 22.64 8.68
N ASP A 180 -8.88 21.60 8.16
CA ASP A 180 -8.72 20.93 6.85
C ASP A 180 -7.93 19.61 6.68
N GLU A 181 -7.38 18.95 7.73
CA GLU A 181 -6.72 17.62 7.56
C GLU A 181 -7.47 16.39 8.11
N ASN A 182 -8.72 16.50 8.56
CA ASN A 182 -9.49 15.32 8.98
C ASN A 182 -10.88 15.26 8.35
N ILE A 183 -10.95 15.05 7.04
CA ILE A 183 -11.98 14.14 6.54
C ILE A 183 -11.36 12.74 6.61
N VAL A 184 -11.22 12.21 7.82
CA VAL A 184 -11.17 10.75 7.96
C VAL A 184 -12.54 10.31 7.48
N LEU A 185 -12.62 9.85 6.21
CA LEU A 185 -13.83 9.30 5.64
C LEU A 185 -14.29 8.20 6.58
N ASN A 186 -15.29 8.52 7.40
CA ASN A 186 -15.87 7.58 8.33
C ASN A 186 -16.82 6.71 7.50
N PRO A 187 -16.49 5.43 7.27
CA PRO A 187 -17.32 4.60 6.40
C PRO A 187 -18.77 4.47 6.93
N ASP A 188 -18.98 4.68 8.24
CA ASP A 188 -20.31 4.67 8.87
C ASP A 188 -21.24 5.78 8.36
N GLU A 189 -20.71 6.94 7.99
CA GLU A 189 -21.50 8.09 7.52
C GLU A 189 -22.04 7.91 6.09
N HIS A 190 -21.53 6.90 5.38
CA HIS A 190 -21.77 6.72 3.95
C HIS A 190 -22.46 5.41 3.58
N ILE A 191 -22.87 4.60 4.57
CA ILE A 191 -23.48 3.28 4.36
C ILE A 191 -24.69 3.34 3.38
N ARG A 192 -25.50 4.41 3.42
CA ARG A 192 -26.73 4.55 2.62
C ARG A 192 -26.53 5.25 1.26
N GLN A 193 -25.31 5.25 0.75
CA GLN A 193 -24.98 5.85 -0.54
C GLN A 193 -25.17 4.82 -1.67
N PRO A 194 -25.50 5.25 -2.90
CA PRO A 194 -25.50 4.36 -4.06
C PRO A 194 -24.14 3.68 -4.26
N LEU A 195 -24.12 2.49 -4.87
CA LEU A 195 -22.89 1.71 -5.11
C LEU A 195 -21.78 2.50 -5.82
N SER A 196 -22.15 3.35 -6.79
CA SER A 196 -21.20 4.21 -7.49
C SER A 196 -20.48 5.15 -6.53
N ARG A 197 -21.23 5.78 -5.62
CA ARG A 197 -20.68 6.70 -4.63
C ARG A 197 -19.90 5.97 -3.53
N LEU A 198 -20.37 4.80 -3.08
CA LEU A 198 -19.60 3.94 -2.18
C LEU A 198 -18.24 3.58 -2.79
N ARG A 199 -18.21 3.26 -4.09
CA ARG A 199 -16.96 2.96 -4.81
C ARG A 199 -16.03 4.14 -4.86
N GLU A 200 -16.51 5.33 -5.21
CA GLU A 200 -15.71 6.56 -5.19
C GLU A 200 -15.09 6.82 -3.82
N LEU A 201 -15.92 6.81 -2.77
CA LEU A 201 -15.46 7.11 -1.41
C LEU A 201 -14.46 6.06 -0.89
N ALA A 202 -14.68 4.79 -1.22
CA ALA A 202 -13.82 3.72 -0.77
C ALA A 202 -12.41 3.79 -1.37
N THR A 203 -12.24 4.35 -2.59
CA THR A 203 -10.90 4.48 -3.22
C THR A 203 -9.90 5.30 -2.40
N CYS A 204 -10.39 6.21 -1.55
CA CYS A 204 -9.57 7.03 -0.66
C CYS A 204 -9.71 6.62 0.82
N CYS A 205 -10.24 5.41 1.10
CA CYS A 205 -10.50 4.97 2.46
C CYS A 205 -9.18 4.77 3.25
N GLN A 206 -9.02 5.55 4.33
CA GLN A 206 -7.89 5.45 5.27
C GLN A 206 -8.30 4.94 6.65
N ALA A 207 -9.49 4.33 6.77
CA ALA A 207 -10.06 3.91 8.05
C ALA A 207 -9.23 2.86 8.82
N CYS A 208 -8.30 2.16 8.17
CA CYS A 208 -7.38 1.21 8.81
C CYS A 208 -6.02 1.17 8.09
N PRO A 209 -4.91 0.76 8.74
CA PRO A 209 -3.55 0.81 8.18
C PRO A 209 -3.30 -0.02 6.91
N LEU A 210 -4.25 -0.86 6.50
CA LEU A 210 -4.10 -1.71 5.31
C LEU A 210 -3.98 -0.90 4.01
N HIS A 211 -4.50 0.33 3.98
CA HIS A 211 -4.39 1.22 2.83
C HIS A 211 -2.95 1.61 2.50
N GLU A 212 -2.03 1.57 3.48
CA GLU A 212 -0.65 2.04 3.32
C GLU A 212 0.18 1.16 2.35
N ASN A 213 -0.12 -0.14 2.30
CA ASN A 213 0.69 -1.13 1.56
C ASN A 213 -0.06 -1.80 0.41
N ALA A 214 -1.39 -1.76 0.41
CA ALA A 214 -2.21 -2.27 -0.68
C ALA A 214 -2.01 -1.43 -1.95
N THR A 215 -2.22 -2.02 -3.12
CA THR A 215 -2.16 -1.26 -4.39
C THR A 215 -3.38 -0.35 -4.52
N GLY A 216 -4.53 -0.81 -4.04
CA GLY A 216 -5.76 -0.05 -4.01
C GLY A 216 -6.89 -0.80 -3.33
N THR A 217 -8.03 -0.13 -3.24
CA THR A 217 -9.23 -0.71 -2.67
C THR A 217 -9.91 -1.63 -3.68
N VAL A 218 -10.23 -2.85 -3.27
CA VAL A 218 -11.03 -3.80 -4.05
C VAL A 218 -12.42 -3.86 -3.44
N LEU A 219 -13.34 -3.08 -4.00
CA LEU A 219 -14.75 -3.13 -3.65
C LEU A 219 -15.45 -4.31 -4.33
N GLY A 220 -16.72 -4.53 -3.97
CA GLY A 220 -17.54 -5.53 -4.60
C GLY A 220 -17.86 -5.21 -6.07
N GLU A 221 -18.09 -6.29 -6.81
CA GLU A 221 -18.40 -6.29 -8.23
C GLU A 221 -19.54 -7.28 -8.52
N GLY A 222 -20.48 -6.89 -9.37
CA GLY A 222 -21.60 -7.69 -9.82
C GLY A 222 -22.82 -6.83 -10.19
N PRO A 223 -23.92 -7.46 -10.61
CA PRO A 223 -25.19 -6.76 -10.89
C PRO A 223 -25.72 -6.05 -9.64
N ALA A 224 -26.35 -4.88 -9.83
CA ALA A 224 -26.94 -4.11 -8.73
C ALA A 224 -28.17 -4.80 -8.11
N ASP A 225 -28.81 -5.71 -8.84
CA ASP A 225 -29.99 -6.48 -8.46
C ASP A 225 -29.65 -7.96 -8.17
N ALA A 226 -28.37 -8.28 -7.93
CA ALA A 226 -27.90 -9.63 -7.68
C ALA A 226 -28.64 -10.28 -6.50
N LYS A 227 -29.30 -11.41 -6.75
CA LYS A 227 -30.04 -12.17 -5.72
C LYS A 227 -29.12 -12.88 -4.73
N ILE A 228 -27.89 -13.16 -5.15
CA ILE A 228 -26.87 -13.86 -4.37
C ILE A 228 -25.68 -12.94 -4.20
N MET A 229 -25.29 -12.70 -2.94
CA MET A 229 -24.05 -12.03 -2.59
C MET A 229 -23.07 -13.04 -1.99
N ILE A 230 -21.81 -12.99 -2.40
CA ILE A 230 -20.74 -13.85 -1.91
C ILE A 230 -19.68 -12.97 -1.25
N VAL A 231 -19.35 -13.27 0.01
CA VAL A 231 -18.45 -12.48 0.84
C VAL A 231 -17.24 -13.32 1.23
N GLY A 232 -16.05 -12.92 0.76
CA GLY A 232 -14.76 -13.49 1.13
C GLY A 232 -14.08 -12.78 2.29
N GLU A 233 -12.81 -13.13 2.54
CA GLU A 233 -12.01 -12.57 3.63
C GLU A 233 -11.48 -11.17 3.28
N GLN A 234 -10.59 -11.11 2.28
CA GLN A 234 -9.92 -9.91 1.80
C GLN A 234 -9.43 -10.15 0.36
N PRO A 235 -8.98 -9.13 -0.36
CA PRO A 235 -8.37 -9.30 -1.68
C PRO A 235 -7.06 -10.08 -1.55
N GLY A 236 -6.76 -10.92 -2.54
CA GLY A 236 -5.45 -11.55 -2.69
C GLY A 236 -4.51 -10.72 -3.56
N ASP A 237 -3.39 -11.34 -3.92
CA ASP A 237 -2.33 -10.71 -4.73
C ASP A 237 -2.86 -10.23 -6.11
N GLN A 238 -3.60 -11.09 -6.83
CA GLN A 238 -4.11 -10.73 -8.15
C GLN A 238 -5.26 -9.74 -8.07
N GLU A 239 -6.14 -9.90 -7.06
CA GLU A 239 -7.26 -9.02 -6.80
C GLU A 239 -6.78 -7.59 -6.51
N ASP A 240 -5.77 -7.43 -5.67
CA ASP A 240 -5.18 -6.13 -5.30
C ASP A 240 -4.59 -5.39 -6.51
N LEU A 241 -3.92 -6.11 -7.42
CA LEU A 241 -3.34 -5.51 -8.63
C LEU A 241 -4.39 -5.15 -9.69
N LEU A 242 -5.45 -5.94 -9.78
CA LEU A 242 -6.48 -5.77 -10.80
C LEU A 242 -7.67 -4.93 -10.33
N GLY A 243 -7.79 -4.66 -9.03
CA GLY A 243 -8.91 -3.92 -8.46
C GLY A 243 -10.23 -4.70 -8.45
N ARG A 244 -10.20 -6.03 -8.63
CA ARG A 244 -11.40 -6.86 -8.83
C ARG A 244 -11.43 -8.08 -7.90
N PRO A 245 -12.58 -8.42 -7.28
CA PRO A 245 -12.68 -9.51 -6.34
C PRO A 245 -12.69 -10.89 -7.04
N PHE A 246 -12.13 -11.92 -6.41
CA PHE A 246 -12.16 -13.32 -6.85
C PHE A 246 -11.62 -13.60 -8.27
N VAL A 247 -10.59 -12.88 -8.71
CA VAL A 247 -9.92 -13.15 -10.02
C VAL A 247 -8.81 -14.22 -9.92
N GLY A 248 -8.33 -14.51 -8.72
CA GLY A 248 -7.26 -15.46 -8.47
C GLY A 248 -7.69 -16.94 -8.44
N PRO A 249 -6.79 -17.86 -8.04
CA PRO A 249 -7.05 -19.30 -8.03
C PRO A 249 -8.25 -19.72 -7.16
N ALA A 250 -8.48 -19.03 -6.04
CA ALA A 250 -9.63 -19.29 -5.16
C ALA A 250 -10.96 -18.93 -5.84
N GLY A 251 -11.00 -17.86 -6.63
CA GLY A 251 -12.18 -17.44 -7.39
C GLY A 251 -12.49 -18.39 -8.54
N LYS A 252 -11.47 -18.86 -9.27
CA LYS A 252 -11.65 -19.91 -10.31
C LYS A 252 -12.21 -21.20 -9.72
N LEU A 253 -11.75 -21.58 -8.53
CA LEU A 253 -12.30 -22.76 -7.84
C LEU A 253 -13.75 -22.55 -7.42
N LEU A 254 -14.08 -21.37 -6.89
CA LEU A 254 -15.44 -21.00 -6.52
C LEU A 254 -16.38 -21.06 -7.73
N ASP A 255 -15.99 -20.46 -8.85
CA ASP A 255 -16.74 -20.45 -10.11
C ASP A 255 -17.07 -21.87 -10.60
N HIS A 256 -16.08 -22.76 -10.56
CA HIS A 256 -16.28 -24.19 -10.88
C HIS A 256 -17.34 -24.87 -10.02
N PHE A 257 -17.37 -24.59 -8.71
CA PHE A 257 -18.37 -25.17 -7.81
C PHE A 257 -19.75 -24.54 -7.94
N LEU A 258 -19.84 -23.22 -8.18
CA LEU A 258 -21.10 -22.53 -8.44
C LEU A 258 -21.73 -23.04 -9.74
N THR A 259 -20.93 -23.19 -10.80
CA THR A 259 -21.38 -23.71 -12.10
C THR A 259 -21.99 -25.11 -11.95
N LYS A 260 -21.39 -25.98 -11.13
CA LYS A 260 -21.92 -27.33 -10.85
C LYS A 260 -23.30 -27.36 -10.22
N ILE A 261 -23.67 -26.31 -9.50
CA ILE A 261 -25.00 -26.17 -8.91
C ILE A 261 -25.92 -25.27 -9.74
N GLY A 262 -25.49 -24.85 -10.94
CA GLY A 262 -26.26 -24.02 -11.85
C GLY A 262 -26.38 -22.56 -11.41
N ILE A 263 -25.36 -22.04 -10.72
CA ILE A 263 -25.24 -20.61 -10.39
C ILE A 263 -24.10 -20.05 -11.24
N GLU A 264 -24.39 -19.04 -12.06
CA GLU A 264 -23.36 -18.35 -12.85
C GLU A 264 -22.71 -17.25 -12.01
N ILE A 265 -21.38 -17.26 -11.87
CA ILE A 265 -20.68 -16.33 -10.96
C ILE A 265 -20.91 -14.85 -11.33
N LYS A 266 -21.16 -14.54 -12.61
CA LYS A 266 -21.46 -13.20 -13.12
C LYS A 266 -22.84 -12.66 -12.70
N GLU A 267 -23.75 -13.53 -12.25
CA GLU A 267 -25.07 -13.16 -11.73
C GLU A 267 -25.02 -12.86 -10.21
N CYS A 268 -23.90 -13.17 -9.57
CA CYS A 268 -23.66 -12.91 -8.16
C CYS A 268 -22.99 -11.54 -7.95
N TYR A 269 -23.22 -10.95 -6.79
CA TYR A 269 -22.40 -9.84 -6.29
C TYR A 269 -21.27 -10.39 -5.42
N LEU A 270 -20.03 -10.21 -5.86
CA LEU A 270 -18.83 -10.73 -5.23
C LEU A 270 -18.15 -9.63 -4.42
N THR A 271 -17.84 -9.85 -3.16
CA THR A 271 -17.11 -8.88 -2.34
C THR A 271 -16.31 -9.54 -1.21
N ASN A 272 -15.58 -8.76 -0.42
CA ASN A 272 -14.81 -9.23 0.74
C ASN A 272 -15.16 -8.47 2.02
N ALA A 273 -14.93 -9.08 3.18
CA ALA A 273 -15.12 -8.41 4.47
C ALA A 273 -14.18 -7.21 4.67
N VAL A 274 -12.95 -7.33 4.17
CA VAL A 274 -11.95 -6.25 4.14
C VAL A 274 -11.64 -5.90 2.70
N LYS A 275 -11.46 -4.60 2.39
CA LYS A 275 -11.31 -4.10 1.01
C LYS A 275 -9.87 -3.84 0.57
N HIS A 276 -8.90 -4.01 1.46
CA HIS A 276 -7.47 -3.83 1.17
C HIS A 276 -6.71 -5.14 1.42
N PHE A 277 -5.69 -5.42 0.62
CA PHE A 277 -4.89 -6.63 0.76
C PHE A 277 -3.86 -6.49 1.88
N LYS A 278 -3.99 -7.32 2.92
CA LYS A 278 -2.98 -7.45 3.96
C LYS A 278 -1.95 -8.51 3.60
N PHE A 279 -0.68 -8.10 3.51
CA PHE A 279 0.43 -9.02 3.20
C PHE A 279 1.74 -8.64 3.88
N ILE A 280 2.65 -9.61 3.98
CA ILE A 280 4.07 -9.37 4.24
C ILE A 280 4.84 -9.53 2.93
N PRO A 281 5.65 -8.53 2.52
CA PRO A 281 6.54 -8.68 1.39
C PRO A 281 7.69 -9.65 1.73
N ARG A 282 7.86 -10.70 0.92
CA ARG A 282 8.98 -11.64 0.99
C ARG A 282 9.65 -11.75 -0.38
N GLY A 283 10.67 -10.93 -0.60
CA GLY A 283 11.33 -10.81 -1.90
C GLY A 283 10.34 -10.24 -2.93
N LYS A 284 10.10 -10.99 -4.01
CA LYS A 284 9.11 -10.61 -5.05
C LYS A 284 7.68 -11.08 -4.74
N GLN A 285 7.47 -11.83 -3.66
CA GLN A 285 6.17 -12.40 -3.31
C GLN A 285 5.47 -11.57 -2.23
N ARG A 286 4.16 -11.43 -2.34
CA ARG A 286 3.30 -10.83 -1.31
C ARG A 286 2.57 -11.95 -0.57
N LEU A 287 3.04 -12.24 0.64
CA LEU A 287 2.50 -13.32 1.46
C LEU A 287 1.28 -12.84 2.22
N HIS A 288 0.11 -13.35 1.82
CA HIS A 288 -1.16 -13.07 2.46
C HIS A 288 -1.13 -13.26 3.98
N GLN A 289 -1.66 -12.29 4.72
CA GLN A 289 -1.97 -12.40 6.15
C GLN A 289 -3.43 -12.15 6.40
N SER A 290 -4.04 -12.91 7.31
CA SER A 290 -5.45 -12.68 7.65
C SER A 290 -5.64 -11.34 8.38
N PRO A 291 -6.75 -10.63 8.09
CA PRO A 291 -7.12 -9.45 8.84
C PRO A 291 -7.34 -9.74 10.33
N ASN A 292 -7.06 -8.76 11.19
CA ASN A 292 -7.42 -8.80 12.60
C ASN A 292 -8.84 -8.25 12.83
N LEU A 293 -9.37 -8.37 14.04
CA LEU A 293 -10.73 -7.94 14.37
C LEU A 293 -10.96 -6.44 14.20
N ASP A 294 -9.94 -5.62 14.48
CA ASP A 294 -10.01 -4.16 14.34
C ASP A 294 -10.10 -3.75 12.85
N GLU A 295 -9.28 -4.35 11.99
CA GLU A 295 -9.33 -4.16 10.53
C GLU A 295 -10.68 -4.59 9.96
N ILE A 296 -11.22 -5.74 10.42
CA ILE A 296 -12.56 -6.20 10.03
C ILE A 296 -13.62 -5.20 10.47
N SER A 297 -13.55 -4.72 11.72
CA SER A 297 -14.53 -3.78 12.27
C SER A 297 -14.53 -2.45 11.51
N ARG A 298 -13.34 -1.91 11.20
CA ARG A 298 -13.18 -0.64 10.46
C ARG A 298 -13.66 -0.73 9.01
N CYS A 299 -13.55 -1.91 8.39
CA CYS A 299 -13.98 -2.13 7.01
C CYS A 299 -15.46 -2.55 6.89
N LYS A 300 -16.07 -3.01 8.00
CA LYS A 300 -17.46 -3.46 8.07
C LYS A 300 -18.48 -2.50 7.45
N PRO A 301 -18.38 -1.16 7.61
CA PRO A 301 -19.43 -0.29 7.08
C PRO A 301 -19.52 -0.31 5.55
N TRP A 302 -18.40 -0.52 4.84
CA TRP A 302 -18.42 -0.74 3.39
C TRP A 302 -19.22 -1.98 3.00
N LEU A 303 -19.02 -3.08 3.73
CA LEU A 303 -19.76 -4.32 3.50
C LEU A 303 -21.25 -4.15 3.81
N ILE A 304 -21.60 -3.45 4.89
CA ILE A 304 -23.00 -3.14 5.20
C ILE A 304 -23.62 -2.25 4.13
N GLY A 305 -22.89 -1.26 3.61
CA GLY A 305 -23.38 -0.41 2.52
C GLY A 305 -23.66 -1.21 1.25
N GLU A 306 -22.76 -2.12 0.86
CA GLU A 306 -23.00 -3.03 -0.27
C GLU A 306 -24.23 -3.93 -0.04
N ILE A 307 -24.42 -4.47 1.17
CA ILE A 307 -25.58 -5.31 1.50
C ILE A 307 -26.88 -4.50 1.43
N GLN A 308 -26.88 -3.27 1.96
CA GLN A 308 -28.07 -2.41 1.97
C GLN A 308 -28.48 -1.95 0.58
N GLU A 309 -27.51 -1.76 -0.31
CA GLU A 309 -27.77 -1.33 -1.68
C GLU A 309 -28.17 -2.50 -2.59
N ILE A 310 -27.45 -3.63 -2.52
CA ILE A 310 -27.76 -4.83 -3.32
C ILE A 310 -29.03 -5.54 -2.85
N LYS A 311 -29.31 -5.53 -1.54
CA LYS A 311 -30.44 -6.23 -0.90
C LYS A 311 -30.55 -7.69 -1.36
N PRO A 312 -29.46 -8.48 -1.23
CA PRO A 312 -29.45 -9.85 -1.73
C PRO A 312 -30.45 -10.72 -0.95
N ARG A 313 -31.08 -11.67 -1.63
CA ARG A 313 -31.95 -12.66 -0.96
C ARG A 313 -31.13 -13.73 -0.24
N ILE A 314 -29.93 -14.01 -0.75
CA ILE A 314 -29.02 -15.02 -0.22
C ILE A 314 -27.62 -14.41 -0.05
N ILE A 315 -26.99 -14.64 1.11
CA ILE A 315 -25.59 -14.29 1.37
C ILE A 315 -24.79 -15.56 1.64
N ILE A 316 -23.68 -15.75 0.92
CA ILE A 316 -22.73 -16.85 1.13
C ILE A 316 -21.45 -16.29 1.74
N LEU A 317 -21.12 -16.73 2.94
CA LEU A 317 -19.96 -16.30 3.73
C LEU A 317 -18.84 -17.34 3.59
N LEU A 318 -17.75 -16.93 2.95
CA LEU A 318 -16.60 -17.79 2.68
C LEU A 318 -15.51 -17.59 3.75
N GLY A 319 -15.44 -18.54 4.67
CA GLY A 319 -14.44 -18.60 5.73
C GLY A 319 -14.82 -17.83 7.00
N SER A 320 -13.99 -18.00 8.03
CA SER A 320 -14.23 -17.43 9.36
C SER A 320 -14.27 -15.91 9.36
N THR A 321 -13.47 -15.24 8.55
CA THR A 321 -13.38 -13.77 8.54
C THR A 321 -14.67 -13.13 8.02
N ALA A 322 -15.21 -13.64 6.92
CA ALA A 322 -16.51 -13.21 6.39
C ALA A 322 -17.65 -13.48 7.38
N ALA A 323 -17.63 -14.64 8.03
CA ALA A 323 -18.65 -14.95 9.03
C ALA A 323 -18.54 -14.07 10.29
N ARG A 324 -17.32 -13.77 10.75
CA ARG A 324 -17.09 -12.93 11.93
C ARG A 324 -17.45 -11.47 11.70
N SER A 325 -17.32 -10.96 10.47
CA SER A 325 -17.67 -9.57 10.18
C SER A 325 -19.18 -9.30 10.29
N LEU A 326 -19.99 -10.28 9.89
CA LEU A 326 -21.45 -10.13 9.79
C LEU A 326 -22.26 -10.84 10.89
N ILE A 327 -21.86 -12.04 11.31
CA ILE A 327 -22.62 -12.85 12.27
C ILE A 327 -22.15 -12.58 13.71
N GLY A 328 -20.84 -12.62 13.96
CA GLY A 328 -20.28 -12.37 15.28
C GLY A 328 -18.85 -12.86 15.46
N THR A 329 -18.10 -12.18 16.34
CA THR A 329 -16.65 -12.37 16.54
C THR A 329 -16.26 -13.79 17.00
N HIS A 330 -17.17 -14.50 17.65
CA HIS A 330 -16.94 -15.87 18.16
C HIS A 330 -17.27 -16.97 17.15
N PHE A 331 -17.71 -16.64 15.93
CA PHE A 331 -18.09 -17.62 14.92
C PHE A 331 -16.90 -18.55 14.56
N LYS A 332 -17.18 -19.85 14.53
CA LYS A 332 -16.21 -20.91 14.16
C LYS A 332 -16.72 -21.70 12.97
N ILE A 333 -16.11 -21.48 11.80
CA ILE A 333 -16.55 -22.11 10.55
C ILE A 333 -16.50 -23.64 10.57
N THR A 334 -15.57 -24.22 11.32
CA THR A 334 -15.42 -25.67 11.47
C THR A 334 -16.57 -26.33 12.23
N GLN A 335 -17.32 -25.56 13.02
CA GLN A 335 -18.42 -26.05 13.86
C GLN A 335 -19.79 -25.60 13.35
N GLN A 336 -19.85 -24.45 12.65
CA GLN A 336 -21.10 -23.74 12.34
C GLN A 336 -21.33 -23.56 10.83
N ARG A 337 -20.68 -24.33 9.95
CA ARG A 337 -20.97 -24.29 8.51
C ARG A 337 -22.42 -24.72 8.21
N GLY A 338 -22.98 -24.23 7.10
CA GLY A 338 -24.37 -24.48 6.69
C GLY A 338 -25.24 -23.23 6.77
N ILE A 339 -26.55 -23.41 7.01
CA ILE A 339 -27.52 -22.30 7.13
C ILE A 339 -27.40 -21.63 8.49
N ILE A 340 -27.27 -20.30 8.48
CA ILE A 340 -27.23 -19.47 9.68
C ILE A 340 -28.57 -18.75 9.81
N THR A 341 -29.29 -19.04 10.90
CA THR A 341 -30.61 -18.48 11.17
C THR A 341 -30.52 -17.19 11.99
N GLY A 342 -31.57 -16.37 11.94
CA GLY A 342 -31.73 -15.20 12.82
C GLY A 342 -30.73 -14.06 12.60
N THR A 343 -30.05 -14.00 11.45
CA THR A 343 -29.03 -12.97 11.20
C THR A 343 -29.61 -11.60 10.86
N GLY A 344 -30.81 -11.55 10.29
CA GLY A 344 -31.43 -10.30 9.80
C GLY A 344 -30.76 -9.69 8.56
N LEU A 345 -29.76 -10.37 7.97
CA LEU A 345 -28.98 -9.83 6.85
C LEU A 345 -29.61 -10.10 5.48
N ALA A 346 -30.21 -11.28 5.32
CA ALA A 346 -30.86 -11.76 4.10
C ALA A 346 -31.86 -12.86 4.46
N ALA A 347 -32.71 -13.26 3.50
CA ALA A 347 -33.65 -14.35 3.70
C ALA A 347 -32.93 -15.69 3.98
N LYS A 348 -31.73 -15.88 3.41
CA LYS A 348 -30.89 -17.04 3.67
C LYS A 348 -29.42 -16.62 3.79
N VAL A 349 -28.76 -17.06 4.86
CA VAL A 349 -27.32 -16.88 5.04
C VAL A 349 -26.67 -18.25 5.14
N VAL A 350 -25.68 -18.50 4.29
CA VAL A 350 -24.93 -19.76 4.25
C VAL A 350 -23.49 -19.47 4.60
N ALA A 351 -22.91 -20.17 5.57
CA ALA A 351 -21.50 -20.08 5.90
C ALA A 351 -20.78 -21.36 5.46
N THR A 352 -19.65 -21.21 4.75
CA THR A 352 -18.81 -22.35 4.36
C THR A 352 -17.32 -22.00 4.42
N VAL A 353 -16.45 -22.99 4.21
CA VAL A 353 -15.00 -22.79 4.19
C VAL A 353 -14.58 -21.91 3.01
N HIS A 354 -13.50 -21.15 3.16
CA HIS A 354 -12.98 -20.34 2.05
C HIS A 354 -12.33 -21.25 0.98
N PRO A 355 -12.52 -21.00 -0.34
CA PRO A 355 -11.95 -21.86 -1.40
C PRO A 355 -10.42 -22.00 -1.33
N SER A 356 -9.71 -20.98 -0.84
CA SER A 356 -8.26 -21.05 -0.63
C SER A 356 -7.83 -22.10 0.41
N TYR A 357 -8.70 -22.46 1.37
CA TYR A 357 -8.42 -23.56 2.30
C TYR A 357 -8.38 -24.89 1.53
N LEU A 358 -9.32 -25.14 0.62
CA LEU A 358 -9.36 -26.36 -0.19
C LEU A 358 -8.09 -26.53 -1.03
N LEU A 359 -7.54 -25.44 -1.56
CA LEU A 359 -6.29 -25.43 -2.32
C LEU A 359 -5.04 -25.74 -1.47
N ARG A 360 -5.10 -25.52 -0.15
CA ARG A 360 -3.96 -25.70 0.77
C ARG A 360 -3.94 -27.08 1.44
N ILE A 361 -5.00 -27.87 1.33
CA ILE A 361 -5.04 -29.23 1.88
C ILE A 361 -4.11 -30.12 1.04
N LYS A 362 -3.07 -30.68 1.68
CA LYS A 362 -2.10 -31.59 1.03
C LYS A 362 -2.63 -33.03 0.91
N ASP A 363 -3.45 -33.45 1.86
CA ASP A 363 -4.01 -34.80 1.89
C ASP A 363 -5.18 -34.92 0.89
N SER A 364 -5.04 -35.81 -0.09
CA SER A 364 -6.01 -35.95 -1.19
C SER A 364 -7.38 -36.42 -0.72
N GLN A 365 -7.45 -37.34 0.25
CA GLN A 365 -8.72 -37.87 0.75
C GLN A 365 -9.50 -36.79 1.51
N ARG A 366 -8.81 -36.08 2.41
CA ARG A 366 -9.35 -34.94 3.15
C ARG A 366 -9.75 -33.81 2.21
N GLN A 367 -8.94 -33.52 1.19
CA GLN A 367 -9.28 -32.50 0.20
C GLN A 367 -10.57 -32.85 -0.53
N GLN A 368 -10.75 -34.10 -0.97
CA GLN A 368 -11.95 -34.55 -1.65
C GLN A 368 -13.18 -34.53 -0.72
N HIS A 369 -13.00 -34.93 0.53
CA HIS A 369 -14.04 -34.86 1.56
C HIS A 369 -14.51 -33.40 1.78
N GLU A 370 -13.58 -32.47 1.98
CA GLU A 370 -13.89 -31.06 2.19
C GLU A 370 -14.50 -30.39 0.95
N LYS A 371 -14.07 -30.78 -0.26
CA LYS A 371 -14.71 -30.37 -1.52
C LYS A 371 -16.16 -30.84 -1.61
N THR A 372 -16.45 -32.06 -1.17
CA THR A 372 -17.81 -32.60 -1.14
C THR A 372 -18.69 -31.81 -0.16
N LEU A 373 -18.17 -31.53 1.04
CA LEU A 373 -18.90 -30.71 2.01
C LEU A 373 -19.10 -29.28 1.52
N PHE A 374 -18.09 -28.69 0.87
CA PHE A 374 -18.18 -27.35 0.29
C PHE A 374 -19.29 -27.27 -0.77
N LEU A 375 -19.37 -28.27 -1.66
CA LEU A 375 -20.46 -28.38 -2.63
C LEU A 375 -21.83 -28.49 -1.94
N LYS A 376 -21.95 -29.31 -0.89
CA LYS A 376 -23.19 -29.45 -0.12
C LYS A 376 -23.64 -28.13 0.51
N ASP A 377 -22.71 -27.36 1.07
CA ASP A 377 -23.05 -26.06 1.64
C ASP A 377 -23.54 -25.09 0.56
N LEU A 378 -22.87 -25.03 -0.59
CA LEU A 378 -23.29 -24.17 -1.69
C LEU A 378 -24.68 -24.56 -2.23
N GLN A 379 -25.04 -25.84 -2.21
CA GLN A 379 -26.39 -26.29 -2.59
C GLN A 379 -27.48 -25.72 -1.68
N LEU A 380 -27.17 -25.36 -0.43
CA LEU A 380 -28.13 -24.71 0.47
C LEU A 380 -28.49 -23.31 -0.02
N ALA A 381 -27.68 -22.69 -0.89
CA ALA A 381 -27.95 -21.39 -1.48
C ALA A 381 -28.99 -21.42 -2.62
N LYS A 382 -29.40 -22.60 -3.11
CA LYS A 382 -30.66 -22.76 -3.85
C LYS A 382 -31.81 -22.74 -2.86
#